data_AF-A0A536IF71-F1
#
_entry.id   AF-A0A536IF71-F1
#
_cell.length_a   1.000
_cell.length_b   1.000
_cell.length_c   1.000
_cell.angle_alpha   90.00
_cell.angle_beta   90.00
_cell.angle_gamma   90.00
#
_symmetry.space_group_name_H-M   'P 1'
#
loop_
_entity.id
_entity.type
_entity.pdbx_description
1 polymer ?
#
loop_
_entity_poly.entity_id
_entity_poly.type
_entity_poly.pdbx_seq_one_letter_code
_entity_poly.pdbx_strand_id
1 'polypeptide(L)'
;EIAKFRAARRVWAKIMKERFGATRGESMRVRFHCQTAAATLTKAQPYNNVVRTTLQALTAVLGGAQSLHTNGLDEAYAIPSEFAMKLALRTQQIIAEETNVASVVDPLAGSWYVETLTDEIERAVWSYLDRIQAMGGTLAALERGFFQREIADTAYRT
;
A
#
# COMPACT_ATOMS: atom_id res chain seq x y z
N GLU A 1 -1.64 -6.29 -2.26
CA GLU A 1 -1.13 -4.91 -2.43
C GLU A 1 -1.72 -4.13 -3.61
N ILE A 2 -1.53 -4.48 -4.89
CA ILE A 2 -2.08 -3.67 -6.02
C ILE A 2 -3.59 -3.42 -5.89
N ALA A 3 -4.36 -4.47 -5.64
CA ALA A 3 -5.81 -4.39 -5.41
C ALA A 3 -6.17 -3.48 -4.22
N LYS A 4 -5.36 -3.48 -3.15
CA LYS A 4 -5.52 -2.61 -1.98
C LYS A 4 -5.42 -1.13 -2.37
N PHE A 5 -4.42 -0.76 -3.17
CA PHE A 5 -4.24 0.62 -3.62
C PHE A 5 -5.38 1.08 -4.54
N ARG A 6 -5.84 0.21 -5.45
CA ARG A 6 -6.99 0.48 -6.34
C ARG A 6 -8.28 0.65 -5.55
N ALA A 7 -8.55 -0.25 -4.61
CA ALA A 7 -9.73 -0.20 -3.74
C ALA A 7 -9.74 1.06 -2.87
N ALA A 8 -8.59 1.43 -2.28
CA ALA A 8 -8.49 2.64 -1.46
C ALA A 8 -8.88 3.92 -2.22
N ARG A 9 -8.49 4.04 -3.50
CA ARG A 9 -8.90 5.17 -4.36
C ARG A 9 -10.42 5.20 -4.59
N ARG A 10 -11.02 4.04 -4.89
CA ARG A 10 -12.48 3.90 -5.09
C ARG A 10 -13.26 4.27 -3.84
N VAL A 11 -12.88 3.70 -2.69
CA VAL A 11 -13.52 3.96 -1.40
C VAL A 11 -13.45 5.44 -1.05
N TRP A 12 -12.26 6.06 -1.15
CA TRP A 12 -12.12 7.49 -0.85
C TRP A 12 -12.98 8.37 -1.74
N ALA A 13 -12.97 8.12 -3.05
CA ALA A 13 -13.77 8.89 -4.00
C ALA A 13 -15.26 8.82 -3.66
N LYS A 14 -15.77 7.63 -3.32
CA LYS A 14 -17.16 7.43 -2.88
C LYS A 14 -17.46 8.17 -1.57
N ILE A 15 -16.61 8.04 -0.55
CA ILE A 15 -16.76 8.77 0.72
C ILE A 15 -16.83 10.27 0.47
N MET A 16 -15.89 10.83 -0.29
CA MET A 16 -15.84 12.27 -0.55
C MET A 16 -17.07 12.76 -1.32
N LYS A 17 -17.52 11.99 -2.31
CA LYS A 17 -18.68 12.35 -3.12
C LYS A 17 -19.99 12.21 -2.35
N GLU A 18 -20.23 11.05 -1.74
CA GLU A 18 -21.54 10.67 -1.20
C GLU A 18 -21.75 11.21 0.22
N ARG A 19 -20.73 11.14 1.09
CA ARG A 19 -20.84 11.59 2.47
C ARG A 19 -20.60 13.09 2.61
N PHE A 20 -19.63 13.62 1.86
CA PHE A 20 -19.21 15.02 2.01
C PHE A 20 -19.68 15.93 0.88
N GLY A 21 -20.37 15.40 -0.14
CA GLY A 21 -20.91 16.21 -1.24
C GLY A 21 -19.82 16.91 -2.08
N ALA A 22 -18.61 16.36 -2.15
CA ALA A 22 -17.51 16.99 -2.86
C ALA A 22 -17.82 17.14 -4.36
N THR A 23 -17.69 18.36 -4.88
CA THR A 23 -17.96 18.69 -6.29
C THR A 23 -16.71 18.76 -7.15
N ARG A 24 -15.56 19.02 -6.54
CA ARG A 24 -14.26 19.11 -7.23
C ARG A 24 -13.62 17.73 -7.39
N GLY A 25 -13.18 17.41 -8.61
CA GLY A 25 -12.52 16.13 -8.91
C GLY A 25 -11.26 15.89 -8.05
N GLU A 26 -10.53 16.95 -7.71
CA GLU A 26 -9.31 16.85 -6.90
C GLU A 26 -9.59 16.51 -5.44
N SER A 27 -10.79 16.78 -4.92
CA SER A 27 -11.19 16.35 -3.58
C SER A 27 -11.43 14.83 -3.51
N MET A 28 -11.77 14.22 -4.65
CA MET A 28 -12.07 12.78 -4.76
C MET A 28 -10.85 11.93 -5.13
N ARG A 29 -9.73 12.52 -5.56
CA ARG A 29 -8.51 11.77 -5.90
C ARG A 29 -7.63 11.56 -4.67
N VAL A 30 -7.23 10.31 -4.42
CA VAL A 30 -6.18 10.01 -3.44
C VAL A 30 -4.82 10.19 -4.10
N ARG A 31 -3.92 10.87 -3.38
CA ARG A 31 -2.47 10.81 -3.64
C ARG A 31 -1.83 10.10 -2.46
N PHE A 32 -0.94 9.16 -2.71
CA PHE A 32 -0.29 8.42 -1.64
C PHE A 32 1.19 8.20 -1.89
N HIS A 33 1.93 8.21 -0.78
CA HIS A 33 3.28 7.67 -0.69
C HIS A 33 3.20 6.18 -0.39
N CYS A 34 4.10 5.40 -0.97
CA CYS A 34 4.28 3.99 -0.63
C CYS A 34 5.69 3.76 -0.13
N GLN A 35 5.83 2.93 0.90
CA GLN A 35 7.11 2.39 1.34
C GLN A 35 7.04 0.87 1.23
N THR A 36 8.12 0.24 0.76
CA THR A 36 8.26 -1.22 0.77
C THR A 36 8.22 -1.75 2.22
N ALA A 37 7.75 -2.97 2.42
CA ALA A 37 7.45 -3.46 3.77
C ALA A 37 8.74 -3.88 4.53
N ALA A 38 9.22 -3.02 5.42
CA ALA A 38 10.44 -3.27 6.21
C ALA A 38 10.36 -4.56 7.03
N ALA A 39 9.17 -4.87 7.60
CA ALA A 39 8.92 -6.09 8.37
C ALA A 39 9.16 -7.40 7.58
N THR A 40 9.19 -7.35 6.25
CA THR A 40 9.46 -8.53 5.40
C THR A 40 10.94 -8.79 5.14
N LEU A 41 11.81 -7.88 5.57
CA LEU A 41 13.24 -7.93 5.31
C LEU A 41 13.95 -8.71 6.43
N THR A 42 14.93 -9.53 6.04
CA THR A 42 15.57 -10.47 6.95
C THR A 42 17.00 -10.08 7.24
N LYS A 43 17.42 -10.30 8.49
CA LYS A 43 18.84 -10.21 8.89
C LYS A 43 19.66 -11.33 8.26
N ALA A 44 19.11 -12.54 8.17
CA ALA A 44 19.78 -13.62 7.45
C ALA A 44 19.70 -13.37 5.93
N GLN A 45 20.81 -13.64 5.22
CA GLN A 45 20.91 -13.53 3.76
C GLN A 45 20.35 -12.20 3.22
N PRO A 46 20.92 -11.05 3.61
CA PRO A 46 20.33 -9.74 3.34
C PRO A 46 20.24 -9.39 1.85
N TYR A 47 21.04 -10.02 0.98
CA TYR A 47 20.90 -9.85 -0.47
C TYR A 47 19.54 -10.31 -1.01
N ASN A 48 18.85 -11.24 -0.32
CA ASN A 48 17.48 -11.61 -0.68
C ASN A 48 16.50 -10.44 -0.49
N ASN A 49 16.83 -9.48 0.37
CA ASN A 49 16.02 -8.26 0.55
C ASN A 49 15.99 -7.40 -0.72
N VAL A 50 17.02 -7.45 -1.56
CA VAL A 50 17.02 -6.75 -2.85
C VAL A 50 15.88 -7.27 -3.74
N VAL A 51 15.71 -8.59 -3.81
CA VAL A 51 14.63 -9.23 -4.59
C VAL A 51 13.26 -8.90 -3.99
N ARG A 52 13.12 -9.00 -2.65
CA ARG A 52 11.88 -8.64 -1.94
C ARG A 52 11.46 -7.20 -2.22
N THR A 53 12.38 -6.26 -2.00
CA THR A 53 12.16 -4.82 -2.24
C THR A 53 11.84 -4.55 -3.72
N THR A 54 12.48 -5.25 -4.67
CA THR A 54 12.19 -5.10 -6.11
C THR A 54 10.75 -5.46 -6.45
N LEU A 55 10.25 -6.60 -5.96
CA LEU A 55 8.86 -7.03 -6.20
C LEU A 55 7.85 -6.08 -5.52
N GLN A 56 8.18 -5.60 -4.32
CA GLN A 56 7.34 -4.64 -3.59
C GLN A 56 7.32 -3.26 -4.26
N ALA A 57 8.46 -2.81 -4.78
CA ALA A 57 8.58 -1.57 -5.56
C ALA A 57 7.73 -1.65 -6.84
N LEU A 58 7.85 -2.74 -7.59
CA LEU A 58 7.03 -2.96 -8.79
C LEU A 58 5.54 -2.98 -8.45
N THR A 59 5.17 -3.62 -7.35
CA THR A 59 3.79 -3.62 -6.83
C THR A 59 3.27 -2.22 -6.53
N ALA A 60 4.10 -1.34 -5.95
CA ALA A 60 3.74 0.05 -5.68
C ALA A 60 3.57 0.87 -6.98
N VAL A 61 4.43 0.62 -7.99
CA VAL A 61 4.34 1.23 -9.32
C VAL A 61 3.05 0.81 -10.03
N LEU A 62 2.80 -0.50 -10.13
CA LEU A 62 1.57 -1.06 -10.72
C LEU A 62 0.32 -0.64 -9.93
N GLY A 63 0.47 -0.38 -8.63
CA GLY A 63 -0.56 0.17 -7.77
C GLY A 63 -0.86 1.66 -8.00
N GLY A 64 -0.02 2.37 -8.76
CA GLY A 64 -0.18 3.79 -9.08
C GLY A 64 0.21 4.73 -7.94
N ALA A 65 1.30 4.43 -7.22
CA ALA A 65 1.86 5.33 -6.19
C ALA A 65 2.39 6.64 -6.79
N GLN A 66 2.28 7.75 -6.05
CA GLN A 66 2.80 9.07 -6.49
C GLN A 66 4.23 9.33 -6.00
N SER A 67 4.64 8.66 -4.94
CA SER A 67 6.03 8.63 -4.48
C SER A 67 6.32 7.29 -3.81
N LEU A 68 7.58 6.85 -3.88
CA LEU A 68 7.99 5.53 -3.43
C LEU A 68 9.30 5.59 -2.63
N HIS A 69 9.30 4.93 -1.48
CA HIS A 69 10.51 4.60 -0.72
C HIS A 69 10.77 3.10 -0.83
N THR A 70 11.95 2.75 -1.31
CA THR A 70 12.49 1.39 -1.35
C THR A 70 13.52 1.22 -0.24
N ASN A 71 13.30 0.24 0.63
CA ASN A 71 14.19 0.00 1.78
C ASN A 71 15.54 -0.55 1.33
N GLY A 72 16.56 -0.33 2.17
CA GLY A 72 17.90 -0.86 1.96
C GLY A 72 17.95 -2.37 2.17
N LEU A 73 18.94 -3.04 1.59
CA LEU A 73 19.14 -4.47 1.88
C LEU A 73 19.49 -4.74 3.35
N ASP A 74 19.98 -3.72 4.07
CA ASP A 74 20.47 -3.74 5.43
C ASP A 74 19.44 -3.27 6.48
N GLU A 75 18.18 -3.06 6.09
CA GLU A 75 17.08 -2.57 6.93
C GLU A 75 16.92 -3.36 8.24
N ALA A 76 17.17 -4.67 8.21
CA ALA A 76 17.04 -5.55 9.38
C ALA A 76 18.24 -5.49 10.35
N TYR A 77 19.26 -4.66 10.07
CA TYR A 77 20.42 -4.47 10.93
C TYR A 77 20.41 -3.11 11.62
N ALA A 78 20.33 -2.04 10.83
CA ALA A 78 20.55 -0.67 11.28
C ALA A 78 19.92 0.30 10.28
N ILE A 79 20.06 1.60 10.55
CA ILE A 79 19.83 2.63 9.53
C ILE A 79 20.75 2.36 8.31
N PRO A 80 20.28 2.66 7.10
CA PRO A 80 20.90 2.13 5.90
C PRO A 80 22.23 2.82 5.56
N SER A 81 23.15 2.04 5.02
CA SER A 81 24.40 2.53 4.43
C SER A 81 24.17 3.27 3.10
N GLU A 82 25.13 4.10 2.68
CA GLU A 82 25.07 4.77 1.37
C GLU A 82 24.96 3.74 0.24
N PHE A 83 25.69 2.62 0.34
CA PHE A 83 25.61 1.53 -0.64
C PHE A 83 24.19 0.95 -0.71
N ALA A 84 23.58 0.65 0.43
CA ALA A 84 22.24 0.07 0.46
C ALA A 84 21.17 1.03 -0.08
N MET A 85 21.26 2.33 0.25
CA MET A 85 20.35 3.34 -0.31
C MET A 85 20.57 3.54 -1.82
N LYS A 86 21.82 3.53 -2.28
CA LYS A 86 22.15 3.63 -3.71
C LYS A 86 21.56 2.45 -4.49
N LEU A 87 21.67 1.24 -3.96
CA LEU A 87 21.04 0.06 -4.55
C LEU A 87 19.51 0.18 -4.57
N ALA A 88 18.90 0.63 -3.48
CA ALA A 88 17.46 0.82 -3.41
C ALA A 88 16.97 1.88 -4.43
N LEU A 89 17.70 2.98 -4.62
CA LEU A 89 17.42 3.96 -5.68
C LEU A 89 17.54 3.34 -7.08
N ARG A 90 18.57 2.53 -7.33
CA ARG A 90 18.75 1.83 -8.61
C ARG A 90 17.60 0.86 -8.89
N THR A 91 17.04 0.20 -7.88
CA THR A 91 15.83 -0.62 -8.04
C THR A 91 14.68 0.18 -8.62
N GLN A 92 14.43 1.41 -8.13
CA GLN A 92 13.38 2.27 -8.68
C GLN A 92 13.69 2.71 -10.11
N GLN A 93 14.93 3.10 -10.39
CA GLN A 93 15.37 3.57 -11.70
C GLN A 93 15.28 2.47 -12.77
N ILE A 94 15.71 1.25 -12.46
CA ILE A 94 15.57 0.10 -13.37
C ILE A 94 14.08 -0.16 -13.68
N ILE A 95 13.21 -0.16 -12.66
CA ILE A 95 11.77 -0.33 -12.89
C ILE A 95 11.24 0.79 -13.80
N ALA A 96 11.58 2.04 -13.54
CA ALA A 96 11.09 3.19 -14.29
C ALA A 96 11.61 3.24 -15.73
N GLU A 97 12.89 2.96 -15.94
CA GLU A 97 13.60 3.27 -17.19
C GLU A 97 13.82 2.02 -18.07
N GLU A 98 13.88 0.81 -17.49
CA GLU A 98 14.28 -0.40 -18.23
C GLU A 98 13.13 -1.41 -18.41
N THR A 99 12.14 -1.43 -17.52
CA THR A 99 11.07 -2.47 -17.58
C THR A 99 9.87 -2.09 -18.44
N ASN A 100 9.77 -0.84 -18.89
CA ASN A 100 8.67 -0.29 -19.69
C ASN A 100 7.29 -0.33 -19.01
N VAL A 101 7.20 -0.71 -17.72
CA VAL A 101 5.92 -0.81 -16.99
C VAL A 101 5.24 0.55 -16.78
N ALA A 102 5.97 1.65 -16.89
CA ALA A 102 5.44 3.01 -16.80
C ALA A 102 4.73 3.49 -18.08
N SER A 103 4.84 2.75 -19.19
CA SER A 103 4.35 3.19 -20.50
C SER A 103 2.85 2.97 -20.71
N VAL A 104 2.19 2.21 -19.83
CA VAL A 104 0.74 1.98 -19.85
C VAL A 104 0.15 2.30 -18.49
N VAL A 105 -0.92 3.11 -18.47
CA VAL A 105 -1.64 3.47 -17.24
C VAL A 105 -2.50 2.29 -16.78
N ASP A 106 -2.39 1.92 -15.50
CA ASP A 106 -3.07 0.76 -14.88
C ASP A 106 -3.02 -0.49 -15.77
N PRO A 107 -1.81 -1.04 -16.06
CA PRO A 107 -1.65 -2.13 -17.03
C PRO A 107 -2.32 -3.44 -16.59
N LEU A 108 -2.80 -3.51 -15.35
CA LEU A 108 -3.55 -4.64 -14.80
C LEU A 108 -5.06 -4.43 -14.85
N ALA A 109 -5.54 -3.32 -15.41
CA ALA A 109 -6.96 -3.07 -15.64
C ALA A 109 -7.58 -4.19 -16.48
N GLY A 110 -8.72 -4.71 -16.04
CA GLY A 110 -9.43 -5.81 -16.69
C GLY A 110 -8.89 -7.20 -16.37
N SER A 111 -7.79 -7.32 -15.61
CA SER A 111 -7.37 -8.62 -15.08
C SER A 111 -8.44 -9.17 -14.14
N TRP A 112 -9.08 -10.28 -14.52
CA TRP A 112 -10.17 -10.89 -13.75
C TRP A 112 -9.83 -11.04 -12.27
N TYR A 113 -8.62 -11.52 -11.96
CA TYR A 113 -8.19 -11.72 -10.59
C TYR A 113 -8.00 -10.40 -9.83
N VAL A 114 -7.33 -9.42 -10.44
CA VAL A 114 -7.04 -8.14 -9.77
C VAL A 114 -8.32 -7.33 -9.57
N GLU A 115 -9.24 -7.35 -10.53
CA GLU A 115 -10.55 -6.70 -10.39
C GLU A 115 -11.38 -7.35 -9.29
N THR A 116 -11.51 -8.68 -9.31
CA THR A 116 -12.24 -9.43 -8.28
C THR A 116 -11.69 -9.14 -6.88
N LEU A 117 -10.36 -9.18 -6.72
CA LEU A 117 -9.71 -8.90 -5.44
C LEU A 117 -9.86 -7.43 -5.02
N THR A 118 -9.89 -6.50 -5.98
CA THR A 118 -10.15 -5.07 -5.70
C THR A 118 -11.55 -4.88 -5.14
N ASP A 119 -12.55 -5.55 -5.71
CA ASP A 119 -13.93 -5.51 -5.24
C ASP A 119 -14.10 -6.16 -3.87
N GLU A 120 -13.43 -7.29 -3.63
CA GLU A 120 -13.43 -7.95 -2.32
C GLU A 120 -12.85 -7.07 -1.22
N ILE A 121 -11.70 -6.43 -1.49
CA ILE A 121 -11.09 -5.50 -0.53
C ILE A 121 -12.01 -4.31 -0.29
N GLU A 122 -12.61 -3.72 -1.34
CA GLU A 122 -13.55 -2.61 -1.16
C GLU A 122 -14.75 -3.02 -0.28
N ARG A 123 -15.37 -4.18 -0.51
CA ARG A 123 -16.47 -4.67 0.33
C ARG A 123 -16.05 -4.86 1.78
N ALA A 124 -14.87 -5.46 2.01
CA ALA A 124 -14.33 -5.64 3.35
C ALA A 124 -14.06 -4.30 4.06
N VAL A 125 -13.53 -3.31 3.34
CA VAL A 125 -13.32 -1.96 3.87
C VAL A 125 -14.64 -1.32 4.29
N TRP A 126 -15.69 -1.38 3.46
CA TRP A 126 -17.01 -0.85 3.84
C TRP A 126 -17.57 -1.54 5.09
N SER A 127 -17.47 -2.86 5.18
CA SER A 127 -17.88 -3.60 6.38
C SER A 127 -17.14 -3.12 7.64
N TYR A 128 -15.83 -2.85 7.55
CA TYR A 128 -15.07 -2.30 8.68
C TYR A 128 -15.48 -0.86 9.01
N LEU A 129 -15.73 -0.01 8.00
CA LEU A 129 -16.20 1.36 8.22
C LEU A 129 -17.55 1.40 8.93
N ASP A 130 -18.50 0.54 8.53
CA ASP A 130 -19.81 0.42 9.16
C ASP A 130 -19.69 -0.03 10.62
N ARG A 131 -18.84 -1.03 10.89
CA ARG A 131 -18.54 -1.50 12.25
C ARG A 131 -17.96 -0.38 13.11
N ILE A 132 -17.02 0.40 12.59
CA ILE A 132 -16.43 1.56 13.27
C ILE A 132 -17.48 2.64 13.54
N GLN A 133 -18.36 2.92 12.57
CA GLN A 133 -19.45 3.88 12.74
C GLN A 133 -20.44 3.44 13.83
N ALA A 134 -20.81 2.16 13.86
CA ALA A 134 -21.67 1.58 14.91
C ALA A 134 -21.04 1.65 16.31
N MET A 135 -19.71 1.69 16.42
CA MET A 135 -19.00 1.89 17.69
C MET A 135 -18.96 3.35 18.16
N GLY A 136 -19.52 4.30 17.41
CA GLY A 136 -19.45 5.73 17.69
C GLY A 136 -18.32 6.46 16.96
N GLY A 137 -17.77 5.83 15.91
CA GLY A 137 -16.69 6.41 15.10
C GLY A 137 -15.28 6.08 15.60
N THR A 138 -14.28 6.62 14.92
CA THR A 138 -12.86 6.28 15.12
C THR A 138 -12.37 6.53 16.54
N LEU A 139 -12.73 7.66 17.16
CA LEU A 139 -12.26 8.00 18.52
C LEU A 139 -12.79 7.00 19.55
N ALA A 140 -14.09 6.71 19.53
CA ALA A 140 -14.69 5.73 20.45
C ALA A 140 -14.12 4.32 20.23
N ALA A 141 -13.89 3.92 18.97
CA ALA A 141 -13.25 2.64 18.67
C ALA A 141 -11.79 2.58 19.18
N LEU A 142 -11.04 3.68 19.07
CA LEU A 142 -9.66 3.79 19.54
C LEU A 142 -9.57 3.72 21.07
N GLU A 143 -10.42 4.46 21.78
CA GLU A 143 -10.49 4.46 23.26
C GLU A 143 -10.86 3.08 23.81
N ARG A 144 -11.73 2.35 23.09
CA ARG A 144 -12.08 0.96 23.42
C ARG A 144 -10.97 -0.03 23.07
N GLY A 145 -9.85 0.40 22.48
CA GLY A 145 -8.74 -0.46 22.09
C GLY A 145 -9.02 -1.37 20.88
N PHE A 146 -10.03 -1.05 20.07
CA PHE A 146 -10.47 -1.91 18.96
C PHE A 146 -9.37 -2.11 17.91
N PHE A 147 -8.78 -1.02 17.41
CA PHE A 147 -7.75 -1.09 16.37
C PHE A 147 -6.49 -1.81 16.86
N GLN A 148 -6.06 -1.51 18.08
CA GLN A 148 -4.86 -2.08 18.69
C GLN A 148 -5.00 -3.60 18.85
N ARG A 149 -6.17 -4.09 19.29
CA ARG A 149 -6.43 -5.54 19.40
C ARG A 149 -6.43 -6.22 18.05
N GLU A 150 -7.17 -5.72 17.07
CA GLU A 150 -7.25 -6.37 15.74
C GLU A 150 -5.87 -6.44 15.06
N ILE A 151 -5.05 -5.39 15.22
CA ILE A 151 -3.68 -5.36 14.70
C ILE A 151 -2.79 -6.35 15.47
N ALA A 152 -2.86 -6.39 16.80
CA ALA A 152 -2.08 -7.32 17.62
C ALA A 152 -2.45 -8.78 17.36
N ASP A 153 -3.74 -9.09 17.23
CA ASP A 153 -4.25 -10.42 16.92
C ASP A 153 -3.79 -10.88 15.53
N THR A 154 -3.63 -9.95 14.59
CA THR A 154 -3.07 -10.25 13.27
C THR A 154 -1.57 -10.53 13.37
N ALA A 155 -0.82 -9.66 14.05
CA ALA A 155 0.62 -9.82 14.25
C ALA A 155 0.99 -11.09 15.01
N TYR A 156 0.13 -11.58 15.91
CA TYR A 156 0.36 -12.85 16.61
C TYR A 156 0.15 -14.07 15.69
N ARG A 157 -0.71 -13.96 14.68
CA ARG A 157 -1.05 -15.06 13.75
C ARG A 157 -0.08 -15.19 12.57
N THR A 158 0.68 -14.13 12.26
CA THR A 158 1.56 -14.03 11.09
C THR A 158 3.02 -13.93 11.47
#